data_AF-A0A356W2T3-F1
#
_entry.id   AF-A0A356W2T3-F1
#
_cell.length_a   1.000
_cell.length_b   1.000
_cell.length_c   1.000
_cell.angle_alpha   90.00
_cell.angle_beta   90.00
_cell.angle_gamma   90.00
#
_symmetry.space_group_name_H-M   'P 1'
#
loop_
_entity.id
_entity.type
_entity.pdbx_description
1 polymer ?
#
loop_
_entity_poly.entity_id
_entity_poly.type
_entity_poly.pdbx_seq_one_letter_code
_entity_poly.pdbx_strand_id
1 'polypeptide(L)' 'CGNTGFDGRIGIYELLTVDHEIRDLLGSEASEHQIDEAAFSVHDRLIDNARRYVVSQDTSPAEVLRVCRKGGA' A
#
# COMPACT_ATOMS: atom_id res chain seq x y z
N CYS A 1 -22.28 14.33 3.63
CA CYS A 1 -22.18 13.26 2.61
C CYS A 1 -23.01 13.45 1.32
N GLY A 2 -24.06 14.29 1.21
CA GLY A 2 -24.71 14.57 -0.10
C GLY A 2 -25.19 13.35 -0.89
N ASN A 3 -25.72 12.33 -0.20
CA ASN A 3 -26.14 11.02 -0.75
C ASN A 3 -25.02 10.12 -1.31
N THR A 4 -23.74 10.35 -1.01
CA THR A 4 -22.62 9.48 -1.47
C THR A 4 -22.29 8.33 -0.50
N GLY A 5 -22.77 8.39 0.74
CA GLY A 5 -22.42 7.43 1.80
C GLY A 5 -21.09 7.69 2.51
N PHE A 6 -20.31 8.70 2.10
CA PHE A 6 -19.04 9.06 2.73
C PHE A 6 -18.94 10.59 2.94
N ASP A 7 -18.09 11.01 3.87
CA ASP A 7 -17.74 12.42 4.06
C ASP A 7 -16.25 12.56 4.38
N GLY A 8 -15.58 13.52 3.74
CA GLY A 8 -14.13 13.65 3.83
C GLY A 8 -13.33 12.65 3.00
N ARG A 9 -12.02 12.58 3.26
CA ARG A 9 -11.04 11.73 2.56
C ARG A 9 -9.96 11.29 3.54
N ILE A 10 -9.45 10.08 3.35
CA ILE A 10 -8.35 9.51 4.13
C ILE A 10 -7.23 9.11 3.16
N GLY A 11 -5.99 9.44 3.54
CA GLY A 11 -4.81 8.99 2.82
C GLY A 11 -4.37 7.61 3.32
N ILE A 12 -4.16 6.69 2.38
CA ILE A 12 -3.57 5.38 2.64
C ILE A 12 -2.22 5.38 1.93
N TYR A 13 -1.18 4.93 2.64
CA TYR A 13 0.19 5.02 2.18
C TYR A 13 0.89 3.67 2.29
N GLU A 14 1.87 3.50 1.45
CA GLU A 14 2.85 2.43 1.49
C GLU A 14 4.22 3.11 1.55
N LEU A 15 5.08 2.68 2.47
CA LEU A 15 6.38 3.31 2.71
C LEU A 15 7.48 2.37 2.26
N LEU A 16 8.20 2.76 1.22
CA LEU A 16 9.45 2.12 0.81
C LEU A 16 10.61 2.97 1.31
N THR A 17 11.39 2.41 2.23
CA THR A 17 12.60 3.05 2.76
C THR A 17 13.80 2.54 1.98
N VAL A 18 14.65 3.46 1.48
CA VAL A 18 15.89 3.09 0.77
C VAL A 18 17.01 2.91 1.80
N ASP A 19 17.01 1.76 2.44
CA ASP A 19 18.07 1.35 3.36
C ASP A 19 19.28 0.75 2.62
N HIS A 20 20.17 0.08 3.36
CA HIS A 20 21.37 -0.54 2.77
C HIS A 20 21.02 -1.71 1.84
N GLU A 21 20.07 -2.56 2.23
CA GLU A 21 19.68 -3.73 1.45
C GLU A 21 19.05 -3.32 0.13
N ILE A 22 18.11 -2.36 0.18
CA ILE A 22 17.50 -1.80 -1.03
C ILE A 22 18.55 -1.13 -1.93
N ARG A 23 19.52 -0.43 -1.36
CA ARG A 23 20.60 0.21 -2.13
C ARG A 23 21.47 -0.81 -2.85
N ASP A 24 21.80 -1.92 -2.20
CA ASP A 24 22.60 -2.99 -2.80
C ASP A 24 21.83 -3.64 -3.96
N LEU A 25 20.54 -3.93 -3.77
CA LEU A 25 19.68 -4.51 -4.81
C LEU A 25 19.56 -3.60 -6.04
N LEU A 26 19.42 -2.29 -5.83
CA LEU A 26 19.41 -1.31 -6.93
C LEU A 26 20.72 -1.29 -7.72
N GLY A 27 21.85 -1.61 -7.07
CA GLY A 27 23.16 -1.71 -7.72
C GLY A 27 23.43 -3.06 -8.40
N SER A 28 22.63 -4.09 -8.14
CA SER A 28 22.95 -5.48 -8.49
C SER A 28 22.08 -6.10 -9.60
N GLU A 29 21.55 -5.29 -10.53
CA GLU A 29 20.58 -5.74 -11.56
C GLU A 29 19.42 -6.59 -10.98
N ALA A 30 19.02 -6.30 -9.73
CA ALA A 30 17.96 -7.04 -9.08
C ALA A 30 16.62 -6.82 -9.81
N SER A 31 15.80 -7.86 -9.84
CA SER A 31 14.43 -7.75 -10.36
C SER A 31 13.57 -6.88 -9.45
N GLU A 32 12.53 -6.27 -10.03
CA GLU A 32 11.51 -5.55 -9.26
C GLU A 32 10.91 -6.44 -8.15
N HIS A 33 10.74 -7.74 -8.41
CA HIS A 33 10.23 -8.67 -7.41
C HIS A 33 11.16 -8.81 -6.20
N GLN A 34 12.48 -8.85 -6.40
CA GLN A 34 13.43 -8.92 -5.30
C GLN A 34 13.43 -7.63 -4.46
N ILE A 35 13.34 -6.47 -5.13
CA ILE A 35 13.22 -5.18 -4.44
C ILE A 35 11.91 -5.11 -3.66
N ASP A 36 10.81 -5.58 -4.24
CA ASP A 36 9.47 -5.60 -3.63
C ASP A 36 9.41 -6.52 -2.40
N GLU A 37 10.01 -7.71 -2.47
CA GLU A 37 10.11 -8.62 -1.31
C GLU A 37 10.97 -8.01 -0.20
N ALA A 38 12.12 -7.42 -0.53
CA ALA A 38 12.99 -6.78 0.46
C ALA A 38 12.29 -5.57 1.11
N ALA A 39 11.66 -4.70 0.32
CA ALA A 39 11.03 -3.46 0.79
C ALA A 39 9.88 -3.70 1.77
N PHE A 40 9.10 -4.78 1.56
CA PHE A 40 7.93 -5.10 2.38
C PHE A 40 8.14 -6.29 3.33
N SER A 41 9.41 -6.67 3.55
CA SER A 41 9.76 -7.66 4.57
C SER A 41 9.50 -7.16 6.01
N VAL A 42 9.60 -5.83 6.22
CA VAL A 42 9.42 -5.17 7.53
C VAL A 42 8.25 -4.18 7.53
N HIS A 43 7.78 -3.76 6.35
CA HIS A 43 6.73 -2.75 6.22
C HIS A 43 5.47 -3.31 5.56
N ASP A 44 4.31 -2.83 6.02
CA ASP A 44 3.02 -3.18 5.44
C ASP A 44 2.85 -2.59 4.04
N ARG A 45 2.25 -3.37 3.14
CA ARG A 45 1.82 -2.90 1.81
C ARG A 45 0.57 -2.04 1.92
N LEU A 46 0.22 -1.35 0.83
CA LEU A 46 -0.92 -0.44 0.77
C LEU A 46 -2.23 -1.09 1.23
N ILE A 47 -2.48 -2.33 0.82
CA ILE A 47 -3.70 -3.08 1.18
C ILE A 47 -3.74 -3.45 2.67
N ASP A 48 -2.59 -3.78 3.24
CA ASP A 48 -2.46 -4.15 4.66
C ASP A 48 -2.67 -2.91 5.55
N ASN A 49 -2.11 -1.77 5.15
CA ASN A 49 -2.40 -0.49 5.78
C ASN A 49 -3.88 -0.10 5.64
N ALA A 50 -4.47 -0.29 4.45
CA ALA A 50 -5.88 0.03 4.20
C ALA A 50 -6.85 -0.76 5.08
N ARG A 51 -6.52 -2.02 5.40
CA ARG A 51 -7.33 -2.90 6.25
C ARG A 51 -7.60 -2.28 7.61
N ARG A 52 -6.66 -1.50 8.17
CA ARG A 52 -6.81 -0.84 9.47
C ARG A 52 -8.01 0.12 9.49
N TYR A 53 -8.20 0.87 8.39
CA TYR A 53 -9.32 1.80 8.24
C TYR A 53 -10.68 1.12 8.03
N VAL A 54 -10.69 -0.13 7.56
CA VAL A 54 -11.90 -0.95 7.51
C VAL A 54 -12.27 -1.43 8.91
N VAL A 55 -11.27 -1.90 9.67
CA VAL A 55 -11.48 -2.40 11.04
C VAL A 55 -11.91 -1.27 11.98
N SER A 56 -11.37 -0.06 11.81
CA SER A 56 -11.79 1.13 12.57
C SER A 56 -13.10 1.76 12.06
N GLN A 57 -13.69 1.22 10.98
CA GLN A 57 -14.92 1.72 10.35
C GLN A 57 -14.81 3.13 9.75
N ASP A 58 -13.59 3.59 9.45
CA ASP A 58 -13.35 4.88 8.79
C ASP A 58 -13.60 4.81 7.26
N THR A 59 -13.54 3.60 6.68
CA THR A 59 -13.87 3.36 5.26
C THR A 59 -14.51 1.98 5.06
N SER A 60 -14.97 1.70 3.83
CA SER A 60 -15.58 0.42 3.47
C SER A 60 -14.58 -0.55 2.83
N PRO A 61 -14.80 -1.88 2.93
CA PRO A 61 -14.01 -2.86 2.17
C PRO A 61 -14.06 -2.62 0.66
N ALA A 62 -15.22 -2.18 0.14
CA ALA A 62 -15.41 -1.89 -1.28
C ALA A 62 -14.52 -0.73 -1.74
N GLU A 63 -14.40 0.33 -0.92
CA GLU A 63 -13.51 1.45 -1.19
C GLU A 63 -12.04 1.02 -1.19
N VAL A 64 -11.63 0.22 -0.21
CA VAL A 64 -10.27 -0.33 -0.16
C VAL A 64 -9.95 -1.15 -1.40
N LEU A 65 -10.83 -2.06 -1.82
CA LEU A 65 -10.63 -2.85 -3.03
C LEU A 65 -10.61 -1.99 -4.31
N ARG A 66 -11.36 -0.89 -4.34
CA ARG A 66 -11.37 0.07 -5.45
C ARG A 66 -10.03 0.81 -5.57
N VAL A 67 -9.42 1.20 -4.46
CA VAL A 67 -8.18 2.02 -4.46
C VAL A 67 -6.88 1.22 -4.41
N CYS A 68 -6.87 0.05 -3.77
CA CYS A 68 -5.66 -0.76 -3.57
C CYS A 68 -5.44 -1.82 -4.65
N ARG A 69 -6.29 -1.86 -5.69
CA ARG A 69 -6.09 -2.75 -6.81
C ARG A 69 -4.81 -2.33 -7.55
N LYS A 70 -3.77 -3.17 -7.52
CA LYS A 70 -2.64 -3.02 -8.45
C LYS A 70 -3.25 -2.96 -9.85
N GLY A 71 -2.92 -1.91 -10.62
CA GLY A 71 -3.40 -1.77 -11.99
C GLY A 71 -3.20 -3.09 -12.73
N GLY A 72 -4.29 -3.63 -13.27
CA GLY A 72 -4.21 -4.80 -14.14
C GLY A 72 -3.40 -4.47 -15.38
N ALA A 73 -2.75 -5.49 -15.91
CA ALA A 73 -2.21 -5.54 -17.27
C ALA A 73 -3.19 -4.97 -18.32
#